data_AF-A0A928I7G5-F1
#
_entry.id   AF-A0A928I7G5-F1
#
_cell.length_a   1.000
_cell.length_b   1.000
_cell.length_c   1.000
_cell.angle_alpha   90.00
_cell.angle_beta   90.00
_cell.angle_gamma   90.00
#
_symmetry.space_group_name_H-M   'P 1'
#
loop_
_entity.id
_entity.type
_entity.pdbx_description
1 polymer ?
#
loop_
_entity_poly.entity_id
_entity_poly.type
_entity_poly.pdbx_seq_one_letter_code
_entity_poly.pdbx_strand_id
1 'polypeptide(L)'
;MKNKKHTLSYLIALAIILAASFYPLYMGVCVLSDMICDGTVLAENYPKYIIPYTPISLAVIFGTLIMPLSQKYLKKAAFALSSAVSVGVFFATELLLEKLVIVTETVETSLESWQMYMCMVAPSSYTTKVYSAEQMLIGDYSPAFKLHFYIISVLLVVAILNCIYGFSDLAAGKGKRRTKTLVLQSVSTFLFLALCILACFTAFWRTGEIVVSPLSAILMSVFFVVFGLTAGIFHASFAVGKRKLFSLILPCVTSVITVIVMYVGELILLSGKLYRYGRGFFFDSMGKFPFSLCDLVIIAVSGVLCYLLINAVEGFGKKGGKKE
;
A
#
# COMPACT_ATOMS: atom_id res chain seq x y z
N MET A 1 -28.03 25.01 -2.36
CA MET A 1 -28.01 23.57 -2.72
C MET A 1 -26.62 22.98 -3.01
N LYS A 2 -25.68 23.70 -3.66
CA LYS A 2 -24.33 23.16 -4.01
C LYS A 2 -23.49 22.66 -2.83
N ASN A 3 -23.58 23.29 -1.65
CA ASN A 3 -22.74 22.91 -0.50
C ASN A 3 -23.24 21.64 0.21
N LYS A 4 -24.57 21.39 0.24
CA LYS A 4 -25.15 20.24 0.94
C LYS A 4 -24.74 18.89 0.35
N LYS A 5 -24.75 18.74 -0.98
CA LYS A 5 -24.33 17.49 -1.66
C LYS A 5 -22.84 17.21 -1.47
N HIS A 6 -22.03 18.26 -1.49
CA HIS A 6 -20.60 18.19 -1.24
C HIS A 6 -20.31 17.74 0.20
N THR A 7 -20.91 18.39 1.20
CA THR A 7 -20.76 17.97 2.61
C THR A 7 -21.28 16.56 2.85
N LEU A 8 -22.43 16.20 2.28
CA LEU A 8 -22.99 14.84 2.39
C LEU A 8 -22.03 13.78 1.84
N SER A 9 -21.34 14.05 0.74
CA SER A 9 -20.35 13.11 0.18
C SER A 9 -19.20 12.81 1.15
N TYR A 10 -18.70 13.83 1.85
CA TYR A 10 -17.65 13.65 2.87
C TYR A 10 -18.16 12.90 4.09
N LEU A 11 -19.38 13.16 4.54
CA LEU A 11 -19.97 12.44 5.67
C LEU A 11 -20.17 10.96 5.36
N ILE A 12 -20.63 10.64 4.14
CA ILE A 12 -20.77 9.24 3.69
C ILE A 12 -19.38 8.59 3.60
N ALA A 13 -18.40 9.26 3.00
CA ALA A 13 -17.03 8.74 2.92
C ALA A 13 -16.44 8.49 4.32
N LEU A 14 -16.60 9.43 5.25
CA LEU A 14 -16.15 9.30 6.62
C LEU A 14 -16.84 8.12 7.34
N ALA A 15 -18.15 7.94 7.16
CA ALA A 15 -18.88 6.81 7.74
C ALA A 15 -18.36 5.46 7.22
N ILE A 16 -18.09 5.35 5.92
CA ILE A 16 -17.51 4.15 5.30
C ILE A 16 -16.10 3.90 5.86
N ILE A 17 -15.27 4.94 5.95
CA ILE A 17 -13.90 4.82 6.48
C ILE A 17 -13.91 4.39 7.94
N LEU A 18 -14.79 4.96 8.77
CA LEU A 18 -14.93 4.59 10.18
C LEU A 18 -15.36 3.13 10.31
N ALA A 19 -16.33 2.69 9.51
CA ALA A 19 -16.76 1.28 9.49
C ALA A 19 -15.62 0.34 9.07
N ALA A 20 -14.92 0.65 7.97
CA ALA A 20 -13.79 -0.15 7.49
C ALA A 20 -12.58 -0.13 8.44
N SER A 21 -12.42 0.94 9.22
CA SER A 21 -11.34 1.12 10.18
C SER A 21 -11.66 0.59 11.57
N PHE A 22 -12.88 0.10 11.82
CA PHE A 22 -13.30 -0.31 13.16
C PHE A 22 -12.36 -1.35 13.77
N TYR A 23 -12.04 -2.41 13.02
CA TYR A 23 -11.15 -3.46 13.51
C TYR A 23 -9.72 -2.95 13.77
N PRO A 24 -9.00 -2.32 12.83
CA PRO A 24 -7.67 -1.77 13.12
C PRO A 24 -7.64 -0.76 14.28
N LEU A 25 -8.68 0.06 14.43
CA LEU A 25 -8.76 1.01 15.55
C LEU A 25 -9.01 0.31 16.88
N TYR A 26 -9.92 -0.65 16.92
CA TYR A 26 -10.18 -1.47 18.10
C TYR A 26 -8.89 -2.19 18.56
N MET A 27 -8.19 -2.83 17.62
CA MET A 27 -6.91 -3.48 17.91
C MET A 27 -5.86 -2.48 18.44
N GLY A 28 -5.81 -1.27 17.89
CA GLY A 28 -4.96 -0.20 18.41
C GLY A 28 -5.29 0.25 19.84
N VAL A 29 -6.58 0.29 20.18
CA VAL A 29 -7.03 0.59 21.55
C VAL A 29 -6.65 -0.55 22.51
N CYS A 30 -6.78 -1.81 22.10
CA CYS A 30 -6.34 -2.96 22.88
C CYS A 30 -4.84 -2.87 23.19
N VAL A 31 -4.00 -2.59 22.19
CA VAL A 31 -2.55 -2.39 22.37
C VAL A 31 -2.26 -1.30 23.40
N LEU A 32 -2.93 -0.14 23.30
CA LEU A 32 -2.75 0.94 24.25
C LEU A 32 -3.24 0.56 25.65
N SER A 33 -4.33 -0.21 25.75
CA SER A 33 -4.86 -0.70 27.03
C SER A 33 -3.88 -1.65 27.71
N ASP A 34 -3.37 -2.65 26.98
CA ASP A 34 -2.37 -3.60 27.48
C ASP A 34 -1.11 -2.84 27.95
N MET A 35 -0.65 -1.87 27.16
CA MET A 35 0.49 -1.02 27.54
C MET A 35 0.23 -0.17 28.80
N ILE A 36 -0.97 0.34 29.01
CA ILE A 36 -1.32 1.15 30.19
C ILE A 36 -1.49 0.28 31.43
N CYS A 37 -2.15 -0.87 31.30
CA CYS A 37 -2.45 -1.76 32.42
C CYS A 37 -1.25 -2.59 32.84
N ASP A 38 -0.55 -3.17 31.87
CA ASP A 38 0.44 -4.23 32.08
C ASP A 38 1.87 -3.77 31.74
N GLY A 39 2.03 -2.55 31.21
CA GLY A 39 3.32 -1.99 30.82
C GLY A 39 3.97 -2.67 29.60
N THR A 40 3.32 -3.70 29.07
CA THR A 40 3.79 -4.55 27.97
C THR A 40 2.61 -5.13 27.21
N VAL A 41 2.84 -5.59 25.98
CA VAL A 41 1.87 -6.32 25.17
C VAL A 41 2.32 -7.78 25.10
N LEU A 42 1.43 -8.74 25.30
CA LEU A 42 1.78 -10.15 25.11
C LEU A 42 1.92 -10.48 23.63
N ALA A 43 2.98 -11.20 23.27
CA ALA A 43 3.26 -11.57 21.88
C ALA A 43 2.14 -12.35 21.20
N GLU A 44 1.39 -13.20 21.91
CA GLU A 44 0.23 -13.93 21.35
C GLU A 44 -0.93 -13.02 20.89
N ASN A 45 -1.01 -11.81 21.45
CA ASN A 45 -2.00 -10.82 21.04
C ASN A 45 -1.50 -9.99 19.86
N TYR A 46 -0.17 -9.95 19.62
CA TYR A 46 0.47 -9.20 18.53
C TYR A 46 0.16 -9.66 17.10
N PRO A 47 0.04 -10.96 16.79
CA PRO A 47 -0.44 -11.42 15.49
C PRO A 47 -1.86 -10.93 15.15
N LYS A 48 -2.67 -10.56 16.16
CA LYS A 48 -3.99 -9.91 15.96
C LYS A 48 -3.82 -8.41 15.69
N TYR A 49 -2.71 -7.82 16.14
CA TYR A 49 -2.34 -6.42 15.98
C TYR A 49 -1.67 -6.21 14.61
N ILE A 50 -2.47 -6.20 13.54
CA ILE A 50 -1.95 -5.94 12.21
C ILE A 50 -1.52 -4.46 12.12
N ILE A 51 -0.28 -4.16 12.50
CA ILE A 51 0.42 -2.89 12.22
C ILE A 51 0.94 -2.99 10.77
N PRO A 52 0.79 -1.96 9.93
CA PRO A 52 0.49 -0.56 10.25
C PRO A 52 -0.97 -0.14 9.96
N TYR A 53 -1.96 -1.04 10.10
CA TYR A 53 -3.34 -0.71 9.73
C TYR A 53 -3.98 0.33 10.66
N THR A 54 -3.64 0.35 11.96
CA THR A 54 -4.08 1.43 12.87
C THR A 54 -3.55 2.80 12.43
N PRO A 55 -2.23 3.00 12.19
CA PRO A 55 -1.71 4.22 11.57
C PRO A 55 -2.38 4.61 10.25
N ILE A 56 -2.60 3.66 9.34
CA ILE A 56 -3.28 3.92 8.06
C ILE A 56 -4.72 4.41 8.29
N SER A 57 -5.46 3.74 9.17
CA SER A 57 -6.84 4.10 9.52
C SER A 57 -6.91 5.52 10.09
N LEU A 58 -6.06 5.87 11.06
CA LEU A 58 -6.00 7.22 11.59
C LEU A 58 -5.63 8.24 10.51
N ALA A 59 -4.61 7.95 9.69
CA ALA A 59 -4.19 8.83 8.61
C ALA A 59 -5.33 9.15 7.63
N VAL A 60 -6.09 8.13 7.20
CA VAL A 60 -7.23 8.31 6.28
C VAL A 60 -8.38 9.06 6.94
N ILE A 61 -8.69 8.81 8.22
CA ILE A 61 -9.72 9.53 8.97
C ILE A 61 -9.37 11.02 9.09
N PHE A 62 -8.16 11.33 9.58
CA PHE A 62 -7.70 12.72 9.73
C PHE A 62 -7.65 13.46 8.39
N GLY A 63 -7.16 12.79 7.33
CA GLY A 63 -7.15 13.35 5.98
C GLY A 63 -8.55 13.70 5.47
N THR A 64 -9.50 12.80 5.70
CA THR A 64 -10.90 12.99 5.28
C THR A 64 -11.57 14.12 6.05
N LEU A 65 -11.31 14.26 7.35
CA LEU A 65 -11.81 15.35 8.19
C LEU A 65 -11.23 16.72 7.78
N ILE A 66 -9.95 16.77 7.44
CA ILE A 66 -9.24 18.00 7.07
C ILE A 66 -9.53 18.43 5.63
N MET A 67 -9.90 17.49 4.75
CA MET A 67 -10.19 17.75 3.34
C MET A 67 -11.22 18.87 3.08
N PRO A 68 -12.43 18.87 3.69
CA PRO A 68 -13.40 19.93 3.45
C PRO A 68 -12.91 21.31 3.92
N LEU A 69 -12.16 21.37 5.03
CA LEU A 69 -11.54 22.62 5.51
C LEU A 69 -10.46 23.10 4.54
N SER A 70 -9.61 22.18 4.08
CA SER A 70 -8.54 22.47 3.12
C SER A 70 -9.11 22.95 1.78
N GLN A 71 -10.23 22.37 1.32
CA GLN A 71 -10.93 22.82 0.12
C GLN A 71 -11.54 24.22 0.27
N LYS A 72 -12.01 24.57 1.48
CA LYS A 72 -12.55 25.90 1.77
C LYS A 72 -11.47 26.99 1.67
N TYR A 73 -10.28 26.75 2.25
CA TYR A 73 -9.24 27.78 2.36
C TYR A 73 -8.22 27.74 1.21
N LEU A 74 -7.74 26.56 0.79
CA LEU A 74 -6.63 26.41 -0.15
C LEU A 74 -7.02 25.98 -1.57
N LYS A 75 -8.29 25.62 -1.79
CA LYS A 75 -8.87 25.27 -3.09
C LYS A 75 -8.06 24.23 -3.88
N LYS A 76 -7.13 24.66 -4.74
CA LYS A 76 -6.32 23.79 -5.62
C LYS A 76 -5.26 22.99 -4.84
N ALA A 77 -4.75 23.53 -3.73
CA ALA A 77 -3.77 22.85 -2.89
C ALA A 77 -4.42 21.98 -1.80
N ALA A 78 -5.75 21.88 -1.78
CA ALA A 78 -6.48 21.17 -0.74
C ALA A 78 -6.09 19.70 -0.62
N PHE A 79 -6.03 18.99 -1.76
CA PHE A 79 -5.61 17.60 -1.79
C PHE A 79 -4.18 17.43 -1.26
N ALA A 80 -3.25 18.27 -1.73
CA ALA A 80 -1.84 18.21 -1.31
C ALA A 80 -1.68 18.42 0.20
N LEU A 81 -2.38 19.40 0.78
CA LEU A 81 -2.36 19.62 2.23
C LEU A 81 -2.94 18.41 2.98
N SER A 82 -4.13 17.94 2.60
CA SER A 82 -4.75 16.81 3.29
C SER A 82 -3.93 15.54 3.20
N SER A 83 -3.33 15.26 2.04
CA SER A 83 -2.39 14.14 1.89
C SER A 83 -1.14 14.32 2.74
N ALA A 84 -0.55 15.52 2.78
CA ALA A 84 0.63 15.79 3.62
C ALA A 84 0.33 15.60 5.11
N VAL A 85 -0.82 16.10 5.58
CA VAL A 85 -1.24 15.88 6.97
C VAL A 85 -1.48 14.41 7.26
N SER A 86 -2.18 13.68 6.38
CA SER A 86 -2.39 12.24 6.55
C SER A 86 -1.10 11.45 6.61
N VAL A 87 -0.15 11.73 5.73
CA VAL A 87 1.17 11.09 5.75
C VAL A 87 1.91 11.44 7.05
N GLY A 88 1.82 12.69 7.51
CA GLY A 88 2.35 13.10 8.81
C GLY A 88 1.72 12.33 9.98
N VAL A 89 0.39 12.17 9.99
CA VAL A 89 -0.34 11.38 11.00
C VAL A 89 0.09 9.92 10.96
N PHE A 90 0.19 9.34 9.76
CA PHE A 90 0.67 7.96 9.58
C PHE A 90 2.02 7.75 10.27
N PHE A 91 3.04 8.56 9.92
CA PHE A 91 4.37 8.43 10.51
C PHE A 91 4.40 8.77 12.00
N ALA A 92 3.63 9.77 12.45
CA ALA A 92 3.57 10.13 13.86
C ALA A 92 2.95 9.02 14.70
N THR A 93 1.85 8.41 14.25
CA THR A 93 1.23 7.27 14.94
C THR A 93 2.14 6.05 14.90
N GLU A 94 2.74 5.74 13.74
CA GLU A 94 3.66 4.62 13.63
C GLU A 94 4.85 4.75 14.58
N LEU A 95 5.51 5.91 14.59
CA LEU A 95 6.62 6.19 15.51
C LEU A 95 6.19 6.18 16.99
N LEU A 96 4.95 6.59 17.28
CA LEU A 96 4.40 6.55 18.63
C LEU A 96 4.19 5.10 19.07
N LEU A 97 3.53 4.28 18.25
CA LEU A 97 3.32 2.86 18.54
C LEU A 97 4.65 2.11 18.65
N GLU A 98 5.60 2.37 17.75
CA GLU A 98 6.94 1.78 17.80
C GLU A 98 7.67 2.10 19.12
N LYS A 99 7.55 3.33 19.63
CA LYS A 99 8.23 3.74 20.87
C LYS A 99 7.52 3.29 22.14
N LEU A 100 6.20 3.14 22.08
CA LEU A 100 5.39 2.82 23.25
C LEU A 100 5.23 1.32 23.43
N VAL A 101 5.21 0.53 22.36
CA VAL A 101 4.90 -0.90 22.46
C VAL A 101 6.15 -1.70 22.81
N ILE A 102 6.18 -2.21 24.05
CA ILE A 102 7.16 -3.19 24.52
C ILE A 102 6.47 -4.55 24.49
N VAL A 103 6.98 -5.51 23.71
CA VAL A 103 6.33 -6.82 23.55
C VAL A 103 7.12 -7.91 24.25
N THR A 104 6.72 -8.28 25.45
CA THR A 104 7.37 -9.36 26.19
C THR A 104 6.96 -10.74 25.65
N GLU A 105 7.97 -11.54 25.31
CA GLU A 105 7.87 -13.01 25.41
C GLU A 105 8.65 -13.45 26.64
N THR A 106 8.14 -14.45 27.36
CA THR A 106 8.92 -15.18 28.37
C THR A 106 9.96 -16.13 27.75
N VAL A 107 10.18 -16.05 26.43
CA VAL A 107 11.01 -16.96 25.63
C VAL A 107 11.81 -16.16 24.60
N GLU A 108 13.11 -16.41 24.49
CA GLU A 108 13.92 -15.89 23.37
C GLU A 108 13.55 -16.61 22.07
N THR A 109 13.17 -15.87 21.03
CA THR A 109 12.79 -16.43 19.73
C THR A 109 13.69 -15.87 18.63
N SER A 110 14.44 -16.75 17.98
CA SER A 110 15.24 -16.37 16.80
C SER A 110 14.46 -15.66 15.69
N LEU A 111 15.14 -14.84 14.87
CA LEU A 111 14.55 -14.09 13.74
C LEU A 111 13.71 -15.00 12.84
N GLU A 112 14.30 -16.17 12.65
CA GLU A 112 13.71 -17.37 12.13
C GLU A 112 12.29 -17.55 12.64
N SER A 113 12.13 -17.84 13.94
CA SER A 113 10.91 -18.26 14.64
C SER A 113 9.74 -17.28 14.57
N TRP A 114 9.92 -15.96 14.46
CA TRP A 114 8.76 -15.06 14.34
C TRP A 114 8.41 -14.69 12.89
N GLN A 115 9.38 -14.58 11.98
CA GLN A 115 9.03 -14.60 10.54
C GLN A 115 8.33 -15.92 10.20
N MET A 116 8.72 -16.98 10.92
CA MET A 116 8.17 -18.32 10.86
C MET A 116 6.89 -18.57 11.64
N TYR A 117 6.62 -17.82 12.71
CA TYR A 117 5.33 -17.86 13.41
C TYR A 117 4.22 -17.38 12.48
N MET A 118 4.59 -16.48 11.58
CA MET A 118 3.81 -16.06 10.43
C MET A 118 4.01 -16.98 9.21
N CYS A 119 4.59 -18.18 9.32
CA CYS A 119 4.75 -19.15 8.22
C CYS A 119 4.14 -20.49 8.64
N MET A 120 3.55 -21.24 7.70
CA MET A 120 2.93 -22.53 8.03
C MET A 120 3.97 -23.64 8.25
N VAL A 121 5.18 -23.51 7.68
CA VAL A 121 6.23 -24.56 7.67
C VAL A 121 7.62 -23.94 7.66
N ALA A 122 8.56 -24.59 8.35
CA ALA A 122 9.96 -24.19 8.41
C ALA A 122 10.81 -24.50 7.20
N PRO A 123 11.68 -23.56 6.75
CA PRO A 123 12.69 -23.88 5.75
C PRO A 123 13.70 -24.88 6.33
N SER A 124 14.22 -25.73 5.45
CA SER A 124 15.10 -26.87 5.80
C SER A 124 16.55 -26.49 6.13
N SER A 125 16.97 -25.26 5.84
CA SER A 125 18.32 -24.77 6.14
C SER A 125 18.35 -23.27 6.31
N TYR A 126 18.80 -22.83 7.48
CA TYR A 126 18.88 -21.42 7.85
C TYR A 126 19.97 -21.18 8.90
N THR A 127 20.40 -19.93 9.01
CA THR A 127 21.33 -19.50 10.06
C THR A 127 20.53 -18.69 11.07
N THR A 128 20.21 -19.32 12.20
CA THR A 128 19.46 -18.70 13.29
C THR A 128 20.25 -17.53 13.87
N LYS A 129 19.73 -16.33 13.69
CA LYS A 129 20.06 -15.21 14.58
C LYS A 129 19.04 -15.21 15.72
N VAL A 130 19.51 -15.36 16.95
CA VAL A 130 18.66 -15.24 18.14
C VAL A 130 18.37 -13.76 18.36
N TYR A 131 17.10 -13.39 18.37
CA TYR A 131 16.64 -12.06 18.78
C TYR A 131 15.69 -12.27 19.97
N SER A 132 15.51 -11.28 20.84
CA SER A 132 14.36 -11.33 21.75
C SER A 132 13.09 -11.03 20.96
N ALA A 133 11.95 -11.55 21.39
CA ALA A 133 10.67 -11.23 20.76
C ALA A 133 10.38 -9.73 20.71
N GLU A 134 10.84 -9.00 21.73
CA GLU A 134 10.84 -7.54 21.79
C GLU A 134 11.62 -6.95 20.62
N GLN A 135 12.86 -7.41 20.38
CA GLN A 135 13.69 -6.97 19.25
C GLN A 135 13.04 -7.30 17.90
N MET A 136 12.29 -8.38 17.83
CA MET A 136 11.55 -8.73 16.64
C MET A 136 10.34 -7.81 16.40
N LEU A 137 9.58 -7.55 17.44
CA LEU A 137 8.32 -6.84 17.33
C LEU A 137 8.50 -5.31 17.26
N ILE A 138 9.61 -4.79 17.80
CA ILE A 138 10.05 -3.39 17.68
C ILE A 138 10.76 -3.15 16.33
N GLY A 139 11.19 -4.23 15.66
CA GLY A 139 11.89 -4.17 14.39
C GLY A 139 13.34 -3.72 14.54
N ASP A 140 14.08 -4.31 15.49
CA ASP A 140 15.55 -4.23 15.63
C ASP A 140 16.27 -5.05 14.52
N TYR A 141 15.62 -5.11 13.35
CA TYR A 141 16.15 -5.49 12.05
C TYR A 141 16.56 -4.20 11.34
N SER A 142 17.26 -4.30 10.19
CA SER A 142 17.62 -3.08 9.45
C SER A 142 16.37 -2.20 9.24
N PRO A 143 16.41 -0.87 9.52
CA PRO A 143 15.30 0.07 9.35
C PRO A 143 14.66 0.02 7.95
N ALA A 144 15.40 -0.53 7.01
CA ALA A 144 15.09 -0.71 5.63
C ALA A 144 13.98 -1.77 5.38
N PHE A 145 13.69 -2.66 6.35
CA PHE A 145 12.50 -3.53 6.36
C PHE A 145 11.19 -2.72 6.36
N LYS A 146 11.16 -1.61 7.10
CA LYS A 146 9.97 -0.76 7.25
C LYS A 146 9.67 0.03 5.97
N LEU A 147 10.69 0.30 5.15
CA LEU A 147 10.55 1.05 3.90
C LEU A 147 9.52 0.43 2.95
N HIS A 148 9.49 -0.90 2.84
CA HIS A 148 8.53 -1.63 2.01
C HIS A 148 7.08 -1.34 2.44
N PHE A 149 6.80 -1.47 3.74
CA PHE A 149 5.49 -1.21 4.31
C PHE A 149 5.11 0.27 4.25
N TYR A 150 6.06 1.19 4.45
CA TYR A 150 5.81 2.62 4.38
C TYR A 150 5.40 3.07 2.98
N ILE A 151 6.07 2.55 1.95
CA ILE A 151 5.74 2.90 0.57
C ILE A 151 4.34 2.41 0.20
N ILE A 152 3.99 1.16 0.57
CA ILE A 152 2.65 0.59 0.40
C ILE A 152 1.60 1.46 1.12
N SER A 153 1.86 1.77 2.39
CA SER A 153 0.94 2.53 3.25
C SER A 153 0.72 3.95 2.72
N VAL A 154 1.78 4.66 2.34
CA VAL A 154 1.69 6.01 1.77
C VAL A 154 0.89 5.99 0.48
N LEU A 155 1.18 5.07 -0.44
CA LEU A 155 0.42 4.98 -1.70
C LEU A 155 -1.06 4.71 -1.42
N LEU A 156 -1.37 3.77 -0.54
CA LEU A 156 -2.73 3.43 -0.17
C LEU A 156 -3.48 4.63 0.42
N VAL A 157 -2.88 5.35 1.37
CA VAL A 157 -3.45 6.54 2.00
C VAL A 157 -3.76 7.62 0.95
N VAL A 158 -2.78 7.98 0.10
CA VAL A 158 -3.00 9.04 -0.89
C VAL A 158 -3.99 8.63 -1.98
N ALA A 159 -4.01 7.34 -2.36
CA ALA A 159 -4.96 6.79 -3.31
C ALA A 159 -6.40 6.88 -2.80
N ILE A 160 -6.65 6.47 -1.55
CA ILE A 160 -7.97 6.57 -0.90
C ILE A 160 -8.41 8.04 -0.82
N LEU A 161 -7.52 8.93 -0.36
CA LEU A 161 -7.83 10.36 -0.26
C LEU A 161 -8.15 10.99 -1.62
N ASN A 162 -7.49 10.56 -2.70
CA ASN A 162 -7.78 11.07 -4.04
C ASN A 162 -9.15 10.60 -4.54
N CYS A 163 -9.56 9.36 -4.21
CA CYS A 163 -10.92 8.89 -4.49
C CYS A 163 -11.93 9.80 -3.78
N ILE A 164 -11.75 10.04 -2.47
CA ILE A 164 -12.66 10.89 -1.69
C ILE A 164 -12.71 12.31 -2.27
N TYR A 165 -11.55 12.95 -2.43
CA TYR A 165 -11.44 14.30 -2.99
C TYR A 165 -12.11 14.40 -4.37
N GLY A 166 -11.81 13.45 -5.26
CA GLY A 166 -12.34 13.43 -6.62
C GLY A 166 -13.86 13.22 -6.68
N PHE A 167 -14.39 12.26 -5.92
CA PHE A 167 -15.83 12.00 -5.88
C PHE A 167 -16.62 13.11 -5.17
N SER A 168 -16.04 13.76 -4.17
CA SER A 168 -16.63 14.96 -3.57
C SER A 168 -16.70 16.13 -4.55
N ASP A 169 -15.65 16.35 -5.35
CA ASP A 169 -15.69 17.35 -6.43
C ASP A 169 -16.76 17.02 -7.49
N LEU A 170 -16.90 15.75 -7.85
CA LEU A 170 -17.97 15.28 -8.75
C LEU A 170 -19.37 15.54 -8.15
N ALA A 171 -19.57 15.28 -6.86
CA ALA A 171 -20.82 15.54 -6.15
C ALA A 171 -21.16 17.05 -6.09
N ALA A 172 -20.15 17.93 -6.09
CA ALA A 172 -20.32 19.37 -6.23
C ALA A 172 -20.56 19.84 -7.68
N GLY A 173 -20.60 18.90 -8.64
CA GLY A 173 -20.78 19.18 -10.07
C GLY A 173 -19.52 19.66 -10.79
N LYS A 174 -18.34 19.52 -10.18
CA LYS A 174 -17.05 19.85 -10.80
C LYS A 174 -16.42 18.58 -11.40
N GLY A 175 -15.48 18.73 -12.32
CA GLY A 175 -14.56 17.63 -12.65
C GLY A 175 -15.15 16.43 -13.41
N LYS A 176 -16.31 16.54 -14.09
CA LYS A 176 -16.92 15.45 -14.90
C LYS A 176 -15.96 14.73 -15.85
N ARG A 177 -14.91 15.40 -16.31
CA ARG A 177 -13.89 14.81 -17.18
C ARG A 177 -13.07 13.71 -16.49
N ARG A 178 -12.90 13.80 -15.16
CA ARG A 178 -12.11 12.85 -14.35
C ARG A 178 -12.91 11.62 -13.94
N THR A 179 -14.22 11.55 -14.20
CA THR A 179 -15.10 10.49 -13.67
C THR A 179 -14.60 9.09 -13.98
N LYS A 180 -14.25 8.80 -15.25
CA LYS A 180 -13.81 7.46 -15.63
C LYS A 180 -12.49 7.08 -14.97
N THR A 181 -11.52 8.01 -14.92
CA THR A 181 -10.22 7.78 -14.27
C THR A 181 -10.37 7.64 -12.75
N LEU A 182 -11.31 8.35 -12.13
CA LEU A 182 -11.63 8.20 -10.70
C LEU A 182 -12.30 6.86 -10.38
N VAL A 183 -13.19 6.37 -11.23
CA VAL A 183 -13.73 5.00 -11.10
C VAL A 183 -12.61 3.96 -11.21
N LEU A 184 -11.73 4.11 -12.21
CA LEU A 184 -10.58 3.23 -12.37
C LEU A 184 -9.64 3.28 -11.15
N GLN A 185 -9.40 4.48 -10.59
CA GLN A 185 -8.63 4.66 -9.37
C GLN A 185 -9.28 3.95 -8.18
N SER A 186 -10.59 4.09 -7.98
CA SER A 186 -11.31 3.42 -6.89
C SER A 186 -11.22 1.91 -6.98
N VAL A 187 -11.42 1.34 -8.18
CA VAL A 187 -11.32 -0.10 -8.41
C VAL A 187 -9.90 -0.58 -8.12
N SER A 188 -8.88 0.12 -8.63
CA SER A 188 -7.48 -0.24 -8.39
C SER A 188 -7.10 -0.12 -6.91
N THR A 189 -7.55 0.95 -6.24
CA THR A 189 -7.27 1.18 -4.81
C THR A 189 -7.95 0.14 -3.93
N PHE A 190 -9.20 -0.25 -4.24
CA PHE A 190 -9.91 -1.31 -3.53
C PHE A 190 -9.23 -2.66 -3.71
N LEU A 191 -8.86 -3.01 -4.95
CA LEU A 191 -8.12 -4.23 -5.24
C LEU A 191 -6.77 -4.24 -4.52
N PHE A 192 -6.06 -3.11 -4.49
CA PHE A 192 -4.80 -2.97 -3.79
C PHE A 192 -4.96 -3.15 -2.27
N LEU A 193 -5.97 -2.52 -1.66
CA LEU A 193 -6.31 -2.71 -0.24
C LEU A 193 -6.63 -4.18 0.07
N ALA A 194 -7.47 -4.81 -0.74
CA ALA A 194 -7.83 -6.21 -0.58
C ALA A 194 -6.60 -7.13 -0.69
N LEU A 195 -5.70 -6.85 -1.62
CA LEU A 195 -4.42 -7.56 -1.75
C LEU A 195 -3.47 -7.30 -0.58
N CYS A 196 -3.49 -6.11 0.04
CA CYS A 196 -2.72 -5.84 1.27
C CYS A 196 -3.26 -6.68 2.44
N ILE A 197 -4.59 -6.69 2.63
CA ILE A 197 -5.23 -7.50 3.67
C ILE A 197 -4.94 -8.99 3.42
N LEU A 198 -5.11 -9.45 2.17
CA LEU A 198 -4.80 -10.81 1.77
C LEU A 198 -3.30 -11.11 1.96
N ALA A 199 -2.39 -10.19 1.67
CA ALA A 199 -0.96 -10.36 1.93
C ALA A 199 -0.67 -10.58 3.42
N CYS A 200 -1.40 -9.92 4.32
CA CYS A 200 -1.29 -10.15 5.75
C CYS A 200 -1.82 -11.53 6.18
N PHE A 201 -2.93 -12.00 5.60
CA PHE A 201 -3.42 -13.37 5.85
C PHE A 201 -2.59 -14.46 5.15
N THR A 202 -1.91 -14.14 4.06
CA THR A 202 -1.08 -15.09 3.29
C THR A 202 0.37 -15.07 3.70
N ALA A 203 0.80 -14.10 4.49
CA ALA A 203 2.10 -14.15 5.16
C ALA A 203 2.25 -15.52 5.84
N PHE A 204 1.17 -15.97 6.51
CA PHE A 204 0.98 -17.32 7.09
C PHE A 204 1.26 -18.52 6.16
N TRP A 205 1.34 -18.33 4.84
CA TRP A 205 1.63 -19.38 3.85
C TRP A 205 3.06 -19.35 3.28
N ARG A 206 3.94 -18.45 3.75
CA ARG A 206 5.36 -18.51 3.40
C ARG A 206 6.03 -19.68 4.11
N THR A 207 7.11 -20.19 3.52
CA THR A 207 7.92 -21.30 4.07
C THR A 207 9.34 -20.85 4.42
N GLY A 208 9.58 -19.53 4.49
CA GLY A 208 10.92 -18.94 4.68
C GLY A 208 11.92 -19.21 3.55
N GLU A 209 11.54 -19.94 2.50
CA GLU A 209 12.40 -20.24 1.36
C GLU A 209 12.47 -19.06 0.37
N ILE A 210 13.65 -18.86 -0.22
CA ILE A 210 13.84 -17.88 -1.30
C ILE A 210 13.01 -18.26 -2.53
N VAL A 211 12.83 -19.56 -2.80
CA VAL A 211 11.94 -20.05 -3.85
C VAL A 211 10.53 -20.15 -3.28
N VAL A 212 9.62 -19.34 -3.80
CA VAL A 212 8.25 -19.27 -3.30
C VAL A 212 7.36 -20.31 -4.00
N SER A 213 6.30 -20.74 -3.32
CA SER A 213 5.31 -21.65 -3.92
C SER A 213 4.64 -21.00 -5.15
N PRO A 214 4.13 -21.79 -6.11
CA PRO A 214 3.47 -21.25 -7.30
C PRO A 214 2.30 -20.29 -6.97
N LEU A 215 1.54 -20.60 -5.92
CA LEU A 215 0.44 -19.74 -5.47
C LEU A 215 0.97 -18.38 -4.96
N SER A 216 2.03 -18.40 -4.15
CA SER A 216 2.67 -17.18 -3.65
C SER A 216 3.30 -16.36 -4.78
N ALA A 217 3.95 -17.02 -5.75
CA ALA A 217 4.50 -16.40 -6.95
C ALA A 217 3.44 -15.65 -7.77
N ILE A 218 2.27 -16.27 -8.00
CA ILE A 218 1.15 -15.63 -8.70
C ILE A 218 0.64 -14.44 -7.89
N LEU A 219 0.41 -14.61 -6.59
CA LEU A 219 -0.12 -13.56 -5.73
C LEU A 219 0.84 -12.35 -5.64
N MET A 220 2.13 -12.60 -5.51
CA MET A 220 3.16 -11.55 -5.52
C MET A 220 3.21 -10.81 -6.86
N SER A 221 3.13 -11.54 -7.98
CA SER A 221 3.09 -10.93 -9.32
C SER A 221 1.90 -10.00 -9.46
N VAL A 222 0.71 -10.47 -9.06
CA VAL A 222 -0.53 -9.68 -9.08
C VAL A 222 -0.41 -8.47 -8.16
N PHE A 223 0.13 -8.64 -6.95
CA PHE A 223 0.35 -7.56 -6.00
C PHE A 223 1.23 -6.45 -6.61
N PHE A 224 2.37 -6.80 -7.19
CA PHE A 224 3.32 -5.86 -7.76
C PHE A 224 2.72 -5.10 -8.96
N VAL A 225 2.01 -5.82 -9.84
CA VAL A 225 1.30 -5.20 -10.97
C VAL A 225 0.24 -4.23 -10.47
N VAL A 226 -0.63 -4.64 -9.53
CA VAL A 226 -1.70 -3.78 -9.01
C VAL A 226 -1.11 -2.57 -8.26
N PHE A 227 -0.03 -2.76 -7.51
CA PHE A 227 0.69 -1.68 -6.83
C PHE A 227 1.18 -0.61 -7.82
N GLY A 228 1.85 -1.02 -8.91
CA GLY A 228 2.24 -0.11 -9.99
C GLY A 228 1.04 0.57 -10.66
N LEU A 229 -0.01 -0.21 -10.97
CA LEU A 229 -1.24 0.31 -11.56
C LEU A 229 -1.88 1.39 -10.69
N THR A 230 -1.98 1.18 -9.37
CA THR A 230 -2.57 2.15 -8.44
C THR A 230 -1.81 3.49 -8.48
N ALA A 231 -0.48 3.47 -8.51
CA ALA A 231 0.34 4.68 -8.61
C ALA A 231 0.22 5.36 -9.98
N GLY A 232 0.24 4.59 -11.06
CA GLY A 232 0.08 5.12 -12.41
C GLY A 232 -1.29 5.76 -12.64
N ILE A 233 -2.37 5.06 -12.28
CA ILE A 233 -3.75 5.58 -12.39
C ILE A 233 -3.94 6.81 -11.48
N PHE A 234 -3.31 6.82 -10.30
CA PHE A 234 -3.35 7.96 -9.40
C PHE A 234 -2.76 9.20 -10.09
N HIS A 235 -1.59 9.06 -10.71
CA HIS A 235 -0.96 10.14 -11.49
C HIS A 235 -1.87 10.55 -12.67
N ALA A 236 -2.38 9.59 -13.44
CA ALA A 236 -3.28 9.86 -14.57
C ALA A 236 -4.50 10.68 -14.17
N SER A 237 -5.06 10.44 -12.97
CA SER A 237 -6.23 11.14 -12.46
C SER A 237 -6.04 12.66 -12.35
N PHE A 238 -4.81 13.15 -12.19
CA PHE A 238 -4.47 14.58 -12.16
C PHE A 238 -4.01 15.12 -13.52
N ALA A 239 -3.66 14.23 -14.45
CA ALA A 239 -3.19 14.59 -15.78
C ALA A 239 -4.27 14.49 -16.88
N VAL A 240 -5.49 14.10 -16.51
CA VAL A 240 -6.65 14.02 -17.41
C VAL A 240 -6.76 15.27 -18.28
N GLY A 241 -6.68 15.07 -19.59
CA GLY A 241 -6.89 16.14 -20.57
C GLY A 241 -5.70 17.03 -20.88
N LYS A 242 -4.52 16.70 -20.33
CA LYS A 242 -3.24 17.23 -20.79
C LYS A 242 -2.80 16.52 -22.09
N ARG A 243 -1.64 16.89 -22.62
CA ARG A 243 -1.03 16.22 -23.80
C ARG A 243 -0.71 14.76 -23.48
N LYS A 244 -0.66 13.90 -24.50
CA LYS A 244 -0.39 12.45 -24.39
C LYS A 244 0.81 12.10 -23.48
N LEU A 245 1.87 12.91 -23.51
CA LEU A 245 3.03 12.73 -22.64
C LEU A 245 2.64 12.71 -21.15
N PHE A 246 1.81 13.66 -20.72
CA PHE A 246 1.42 13.82 -19.31
C PHE A 246 0.25 12.94 -18.92
N SER A 247 -0.72 12.72 -19.81
CA SER A 247 -1.94 11.98 -19.50
C SER A 247 -1.80 10.47 -19.67
N LEU A 248 -0.79 10.01 -20.41
CA LEU A 248 -0.61 8.59 -20.75
C LEU A 248 0.80 8.09 -20.42
N ILE A 249 1.83 8.69 -21.00
CA ILE A 249 3.21 8.16 -20.88
C ILE A 249 3.76 8.29 -19.46
N LEU A 250 3.69 9.48 -18.86
CA LEU A 250 4.19 9.71 -17.50
C LEU A 250 3.51 8.82 -16.44
N PRO A 251 2.18 8.63 -16.46
CA PRO A 251 1.51 7.63 -15.62
C PRO A 251 2.07 6.21 -15.76
N CYS A 252 2.39 5.77 -16.97
CA CYS A 252 2.98 4.44 -17.21
C CYS A 252 4.40 4.34 -16.63
N VAL A 253 5.20 5.40 -16.81
CA VAL A 253 6.53 5.50 -16.21
C VAL A 253 6.42 5.49 -14.68
N THR A 254 5.45 6.18 -14.10
CA THR A 254 5.18 6.12 -12.65
C THR A 254 4.85 4.70 -12.21
N SER A 255 3.99 3.98 -12.94
CA SER A 255 3.69 2.56 -12.64
C SER A 255 4.97 1.71 -12.59
N VAL A 256 5.81 1.80 -13.62
CA VAL A 256 7.07 1.07 -13.72
C VAL A 256 8.03 1.43 -12.57
N ILE A 257 8.25 2.72 -12.31
CA ILE A 257 9.13 3.19 -11.24
C ILE A 257 8.64 2.70 -9.88
N THR A 258 7.33 2.75 -9.64
CA THR A 258 6.73 2.26 -8.40
C THR A 258 7.02 0.77 -8.18
N VAL A 259 6.91 -0.07 -9.22
CA VAL A 259 7.27 -1.50 -9.09
C VAL A 259 8.77 -1.70 -8.89
N ILE A 260 9.62 -0.92 -9.56
CA ILE A 260 11.09 -0.99 -9.35
C ILE A 260 11.43 -0.64 -7.90
N VAL A 261 10.83 0.41 -7.35
CA VAL A 261 11.02 0.81 -5.95
C VAL A 261 10.60 -0.32 -4.99
N MET A 262 9.55 -1.08 -5.32
CA MET A 262 9.14 -2.25 -4.56
C MET A 262 10.21 -3.34 -4.55
N TYR A 263 10.76 -3.68 -5.73
CA TYR A 263 11.87 -4.63 -5.84
C TYR A 263 13.13 -4.15 -5.13
N VAL A 264 13.42 -2.84 -5.13
CA VAL A 264 14.52 -2.28 -4.32
C VAL A 264 14.24 -2.48 -2.84
N GLY A 265 13.01 -2.25 -2.39
CA GLY A 265 12.60 -2.54 -1.01
C GLY A 265 12.79 -4.02 -0.65
N GLU A 266 12.46 -4.93 -1.57
CA GLU A 266 12.67 -6.37 -1.39
C GLU A 266 14.16 -6.76 -1.35
N LEU A 267 14.98 -6.21 -2.25
CA LEU A 267 16.43 -6.41 -2.25
C LEU A 267 17.04 -6.03 -0.91
N ILE A 268 16.64 -4.87 -0.41
CA ILE A 268 17.06 -4.35 0.89
C ILE A 268 16.61 -5.31 2.01
N LEU A 269 15.35 -5.76 1.96
CA LEU A 269 14.74 -6.66 2.94
C LEU A 269 15.43 -8.03 3.00
N LEU A 270 15.86 -8.56 1.85
CA LEU A 270 16.50 -9.88 1.72
C LEU A 270 18.03 -9.79 1.58
N SER A 271 18.66 -8.72 2.09
CA SER A 271 20.12 -8.57 2.12
C SER A 271 20.80 -8.74 0.75
N GLY A 272 20.22 -8.12 -0.28
CA GLY A 272 20.71 -8.12 -1.66
C GLY A 272 20.16 -9.27 -2.53
N LYS A 273 19.21 -10.06 -2.04
CA LYS A 273 18.54 -11.14 -2.79
C LYS A 273 17.10 -10.77 -3.14
N LEU A 274 16.50 -11.50 -4.08
CA LEU A 274 15.08 -11.41 -4.42
C LEU A 274 14.44 -12.79 -4.29
N TYR A 275 13.14 -12.81 -4.00
CA TYR A 275 12.34 -14.03 -4.09
C TYR A 275 12.37 -14.58 -5.51
N ARG A 276 12.36 -15.90 -5.60
CA ARG A 276 12.39 -16.65 -6.85
C ARG A 276 11.02 -17.26 -7.09
N TYR A 277 10.39 -16.85 -8.17
CA TYR A 277 9.03 -17.26 -8.56
C TYR A 277 8.96 -18.72 -9.08
N GLY A 278 10.12 -19.38 -9.20
CA GLY A 278 10.27 -20.74 -9.70
C GLY A 278 11.75 -21.11 -9.81
N ARG A 279 12.06 -22.17 -10.57
CA ARG A 279 13.42 -22.62 -10.87
C ARG A 279 13.68 -22.60 -12.37
N GLY A 280 14.92 -22.33 -12.77
CA GLY A 280 15.37 -22.35 -14.16
C GLY A 280 15.55 -20.95 -14.74
N PHE A 281 16.07 -20.88 -15.97
CA PHE A 281 16.57 -19.65 -16.59
C PHE A 281 15.65 -18.42 -16.49
N PHE A 282 14.33 -18.61 -16.58
CA PHE A 282 13.37 -17.52 -16.51
C PHE A 282 13.21 -16.92 -15.09
N PHE A 283 13.44 -17.73 -14.05
CA PHE A 283 13.22 -17.39 -12.65
C PHE A 283 14.53 -17.14 -11.89
N ASP A 284 15.64 -17.65 -12.39
CA ASP A 284 16.97 -17.48 -11.79
C ASP A 284 17.52 -16.07 -12.03
N SER A 285 18.40 -15.60 -11.14
CA SER A 285 19.11 -14.31 -11.32
C SER A 285 20.00 -14.35 -12.55
N MET A 286 20.10 -13.21 -13.25
CA MET A 286 21.02 -13.01 -14.36
C MET A 286 22.47 -12.76 -13.85
N GLY A 287 23.07 -13.77 -13.23
CA GLY A 287 24.43 -13.73 -12.70
C GLY A 287 24.59 -12.70 -11.57
N LYS A 288 25.39 -11.65 -11.79
CA LYS A 288 25.60 -10.55 -10.82
C LYS A 288 24.41 -9.61 -10.71
N PHE A 289 23.47 -9.65 -11.66
CA PHE A 289 22.27 -8.84 -11.62
C PHE A 289 21.19 -9.59 -10.83
N PRO A 290 20.63 -9.00 -9.75
CA PRO A 290 19.82 -9.76 -8.82
C PRO A 290 18.43 -10.13 -9.36
N PHE A 291 17.93 -9.36 -10.34
CA PHE A 291 16.64 -9.60 -11.00
C PHE A 291 16.70 -10.84 -11.92
N SER A 292 15.60 -11.56 -11.96
CA SER A 292 15.28 -12.57 -12.95
C SER A 292 14.59 -11.96 -14.18
N LEU A 293 14.45 -12.75 -15.25
CA LEU A 293 13.63 -12.36 -16.39
C LEU A 293 12.16 -12.21 -16.00
N CYS A 294 11.66 -13.04 -15.09
CA CYS A 294 10.31 -12.94 -14.54
C CYS A 294 10.07 -11.57 -13.89
N ASP A 295 11.02 -11.07 -13.11
CA ASP A 295 10.91 -9.75 -12.46
C ASP A 295 10.81 -8.62 -13.48
N LEU A 296 11.63 -8.67 -14.53
CA LEU A 296 11.58 -7.70 -15.62
C LEU A 296 10.26 -7.74 -16.38
N VAL A 297 9.68 -8.93 -16.57
CA VAL A 297 8.35 -9.10 -17.17
C VAL A 297 7.29 -8.47 -16.27
N ILE A 298 7.31 -8.68 -14.96
CA ILE A 298 6.35 -8.08 -14.02
C ILE A 298 6.44 -6.54 -14.07
N ILE A 299 7.66 -5.99 -14.07
CA ILE A 299 7.91 -4.54 -14.21
C ILE A 299 7.34 -4.01 -15.54
N ALA A 300 7.59 -4.70 -16.65
CA ALA A 300 7.09 -4.28 -17.95
C ALA A 300 5.55 -4.37 -18.04
N VAL A 301 4.97 -5.47 -17.56
CA VAL A 301 3.52 -5.72 -17.54
C VAL A 301 2.78 -4.64 -16.76
N SER A 302 3.31 -4.17 -15.62
CA SER A 302 2.67 -3.10 -14.86
C SER A 302 2.57 -1.80 -15.67
N GLY A 303 3.60 -1.45 -16.45
CA GLY A 303 3.60 -0.29 -17.33
C GLY A 303 2.66 -0.45 -18.52
N VAL A 304 2.70 -1.60 -19.19
CA VAL A 304 1.85 -1.90 -20.36
C VAL A 304 0.38 -1.95 -19.97
N LEU A 305 0.01 -2.61 -18.88
CA LEU A 305 -1.37 -2.64 -18.41
C LEU A 305 -1.85 -1.25 -18.00
N CYS A 306 -0.99 -0.44 -17.36
CA CYS A 306 -1.31 0.95 -17.04
C CYS A 306 -1.65 1.74 -18.31
N TYR A 307 -0.81 1.61 -19.34
CA TYR A 307 -1.03 2.22 -20.64
C TYR A 307 -2.36 1.81 -21.25
N LEU A 308 -2.64 0.51 -21.30
CA LEU A 308 -3.87 -0.03 -21.91
C LEU A 308 -5.11 0.46 -21.19
N LEU A 309 -5.13 0.43 -19.86
CA LEU A 309 -6.27 0.87 -19.05
C LEU A 309 -6.54 2.37 -19.21
N ILE A 310 -5.51 3.21 -19.11
CA ILE A 310 -5.65 4.66 -19.28
C ILE A 310 -6.07 5.00 -20.71
N ASN A 311 -5.44 4.38 -21.72
CA ASN A 311 -5.79 4.61 -23.13
C ASN A 311 -7.23 4.18 -23.44
N ALA A 312 -7.71 3.06 -22.87
CA ALA A 312 -9.09 2.61 -23.03
C ALA A 312 -10.09 3.61 -22.42
N VAL A 313 -9.74 4.20 -21.28
CA VAL A 313 -10.59 5.16 -20.56
C VAL A 313 -10.58 6.55 -21.22
N GLU A 314 -9.41 7.04 -21.63
CA GLU A 314 -9.24 8.39 -22.21
C GLU A 314 -9.42 8.44 -23.73
N GLY A 315 -9.34 7.30 -24.43
CA GLY A 315 -9.67 7.19 -25.85
C GLY A 315 -8.63 7.76 -26.82
N PHE A 316 -7.35 7.83 -26.46
CA PHE A 316 -6.28 8.43 -27.30
C PHE A 316 -6.03 7.72 -28.63
N GLY A 317 -6.62 6.53 -28.83
CA GLY A 317 -6.62 5.76 -30.08
C GLY A 317 -7.86 5.95 -30.98
N LYS A 318 -8.92 6.63 -30.52
CA LYS A 318 -10.08 6.92 -31.38
C LYS A 318 -9.79 8.12 -32.28
N LYS A 319 -9.13 7.88 -33.42
CA LYS A 319 -9.14 8.82 -34.54
C LYS A 319 -10.53 8.76 -35.22
N GLY A 320 -11.22 9.91 -35.28
CA GLY A 320 -12.19 10.22 -36.33
C GLY A 320 -13.66 9.83 -36.09
N GLY A 321 -14.52 10.86 -36.03
CA GLY A 321 -15.98 10.77 -36.10
C GLY A 321 -16.65 11.28 -34.81
N LYS A 322 -17.26 12.46 -34.72
CA LYS A 322 -17.64 13.50 -35.69
C LYS A 322 -17.34 14.87 -35.06
N LYS A 323 -16.91 15.83 -35.90
CA LYS A 323 -17.34 17.21 -35.72
C LYS A 323 -18.74 17.29 -36.32
N GLU A 324 -19.72 17.64 -35.51
CA GLU A 324 -20.97 18.30 -35.86
C GLU A 324 -21.48 18.98 -34.58
#